data_AF-A0A293MHK2-F1
#
_entry.id   AF-A0A293MHK2-F1
#
_cell.length_a   1.000
_cell.length_b   1.000
_cell.length_c   1.000
_cell.angle_alpha   90.00
_cell.angle_beta   90.00
_cell.angle_gamma   90.00
#
_symmetry.space_group_name_H-M   'P 1'
#
loop_
_entity.id
_entity.type
_entity.pdbx_description
1 polymer ?
#
loop_
_entity_poly.entity_id
_entity_poly.type
_entity_poly.pdbx_seq_one_letter_code
_entity_poly.pdbx_strand_id
1 'polypeptide(L)'
;MIYPCLQALDEQYLDVDAQFGGVDQRKIFTFSEKYLPQLGYEKRIHLMNPMVPGLSGGKMSSSEEDSKIDLLDAPAAIKKKLKKAFCEPGNLEENGVLAFVKHVIFPLSHGEPVVLERDETHGGNIVYKTYQQMEDDFRDFKLHPGDLKALVEKYLNRLLHPIREIFKDPKLQTLTAKAYPPPSKQLLRKLHLSV
;
A
#
# COMPACT_ATOMS: atom_id res chain seq x y z
N MET A 1 24.49 -4.60 11.73
CA MET A 1 25.41 -3.45 11.55
C MET A 1 25.87 -3.25 10.11
N ILE A 2 25.99 -4.29 9.27
CA ILE A 2 26.52 -4.16 7.89
C ILE A 2 25.49 -3.60 6.89
N TYR A 3 24.20 -3.79 7.13
CA TYR A 3 23.14 -3.45 6.17
C TYR A 3 23.17 -2.00 5.65
N PRO A 4 23.28 -0.94 6.48
CA PRO A 4 23.35 0.43 5.98
C PRO A 4 24.57 0.69 5.09
N CYS A 5 25.69 -0.01 5.33
CA CYS A 5 26.89 0.12 4.49
C CYS A 5 26.65 -0.47 3.10
N LEU A 6 25.98 -1.62 3.01
CA LEU A 6 25.64 -2.24 1.73
C LEU A 6 24.66 -1.36 0.95
N GLN A 7 23.59 -0.89 1.61
CA GLN A 7 22.60 -0.03 0.98
C GLN A 7 23.20 1.29 0.47
N ALA A 8 24.18 1.86 1.20
CA ALA A 8 24.90 3.05 0.73
C ALA A 8 25.76 2.74 -0.51
N LEU A 9 26.46 1.59 -0.52
CA LEU A 9 27.26 1.21 -1.69
C LEU A 9 26.41 0.88 -2.91
N ASP A 10 25.18 0.40 -2.74
CA ASP A 10 24.26 0.19 -3.86
C ASP A 10 24.06 1.47 -4.69
N GLU A 11 24.05 2.66 -4.07
CA GLU A 11 23.97 3.94 -4.77
C GLU A 11 25.12 4.17 -5.77
N GLN A 12 26.34 3.74 -5.41
CA GLN A 12 27.50 3.87 -6.28
C GLN A 12 27.56 2.74 -7.30
N TYR A 13 27.29 1.50 -6.89
CA TYR A 13 27.45 0.32 -7.75
C TYR A 13 26.31 0.14 -8.75
N LEU A 14 25.14 0.73 -8.49
CA LEU A 14 24.06 0.87 -9.46
C LEU A 14 24.21 2.11 -10.34
N ASP A 15 25.20 2.97 -10.07
CA ASP A 15 25.50 4.20 -10.81
C ASP A 15 24.27 5.11 -10.97
N VAL A 16 23.62 5.43 -9.84
CA VAL A 16 22.40 6.23 -9.81
C VAL A 16 22.65 7.63 -9.24
N ASP A 17 21.88 8.61 -9.68
CA ASP A 17 21.92 9.97 -9.11
C ASP A 17 21.08 10.11 -7.84
N ALA A 18 20.08 9.24 -7.66
CA ALA A 18 19.09 9.34 -6.61
C ALA A 18 18.63 7.99 -6.08
N GLN A 19 18.28 7.94 -4.79
CA GLN A 19 17.62 6.81 -4.14
C GLN A 19 16.23 7.23 -3.66
N PHE A 20 15.22 6.42 -3.98
CA PHE A 20 13.84 6.60 -3.53
C PHE A 20 13.47 5.55 -2.49
N GLY A 21 12.83 5.98 -1.40
CA GLY A 21 12.32 5.08 -0.36
C GLY A 21 11.42 5.81 0.64
N GLY A 22 10.98 5.10 1.67
CA GLY A 22 10.14 5.68 2.71
C GLY A 22 10.90 6.62 3.64
N VAL A 23 10.19 7.51 4.34
CA VAL A 23 10.76 8.37 5.39
C VAL A 23 11.40 7.57 6.55
N ASP A 24 11.04 6.30 6.71
CA ASP A 24 11.67 5.37 7.65
C ASP A 24 13.12 5.04 7.29
N GLN A 25 13.50 5.19 6.01
CA GLN A 25 14.89 5.02 5.53
C GLN A 25 15.77 6.25 5.75
N ARG A 26 15.22 7.38 6.24
CA ARG A 26 15.95 8.66 6.40
C ARG A 26 17.31 8.51 7.08
N LYS A 27 17.41 7.70 8.14
CA LYS A 27 18.66 7.49 8.86
C LYS A 27 19.74 6.84 7.99
N ILE A 28 19.35 5.92 7.11
CA ILE A 28 20.26 5.26 6.16
C ILE A 28 20.66 6.24 5.06
N PHE A 29 19.72 7.01 4.51
CA PHE A 29 20.02 8.04 3.52
C PHE A 29 21.03 9.08 4.04
N THR A 30 20.81 9.60 5.27
CA THR A 30 21.78 10.52 5.90
C THR A 30 23.13 9.86 6.22
N PHE A 31 23.14 8.53 6.40
CA PHE A 31 24.37 7.77 6.57
C PHE A 31 25.12 7.70 5.24
N SER A 32 24.46 7.35 4.13
CA SER A 32 25.05 7.34 2.79
C SER A 32 25.66 8.69 2.43
N GLU A 33 24.92 9.79 2.63
CA GLU A 33 25.40 11.15 2.35
C GLU A 33 26.68 11.52 3.13
N LYS A 34 26.83 11.00 4.34
CA LYS A 34 28.00 11.26 5.19
C LYS A 34 29.22 10.42 4.82
N TYR A 35 29.01 9.16 4.45
CA TYR A 35 30.11 8.18 4.33
C TYR A 35 30.55 7.90 2.89
N LEU A 36 29.67 8.05 1.88
CA LEU A 36 30.08 7.90 0.47
C LEU A 36 31.19 8.89 0.07
N PRO A 37 31.14 10.19 0.45
CA PRO A 37 32.24 11.13 0.16
C PRO A 37 33.58 10.74 0.77
N GLN A 38 33.59 10.04 1.92
CA GLN A 38 34.83 9.60 2.56
C GLN A 38 35.51 8.46 1.79
N LEU A 39 34.76 7.76 0.93
CA LEU A 39 35.26 6.74 0.01
C LEU A 39 35.63 7.32 -1.36
N GLY A 40 35.49 8.64 -1.56
CA GLY A 40 35.70 9.30 -2.84
C GLY A 40 34.51 9.21 -3.80
N TYR A 41 33.36 8.76 -3.32
CA TYR A 41 32.12 8.70 -4.10
C TYR A 41 31.29 9.97 -3.91
N GLU A 42 30.48 10.27 -4.90
CA GLU A 42 29.55 11.39 -4.82
C GLU A 42 28.36 11.09 -3.90
N LYS A 43 27.75 12.14 -3.36
CA LYS A 43 26.49 12.05 -2.63
C LYS A 43 25.32 11.89 -3.59
N ARG A 44 24.25 11.21 -3.18
CA ARG A 44 23.01 11.06 -3.97
C ARG A 44 21.85 11.90 -3.46
N ILE A 45 20.90 12.13 -4.34
CA ILE A 45 19.61 12.76 -4.03
C ILE A 45 18.73 11.72 -3.34
N HIS A 46 18.13 12.06 -2.20
CA HIS A 46 17.22 11.17 -1.49
C HIS A 46 15.77 11.66 -1.57
N LEU A 47 14.92 10.88 -2.20
CA LEU A 47 13.48 11.16 -2.36
C LEU A 47 12.69 10.27 -1.40
N MET A 48 11.95 10.90 -0.47
CA MET A 48 11.27 10.18 0.60
C MET A 48 9.74 10.26 0.48
N ASN A 49 9.06 9.11 0.34
CA ASN A 49 7.59 9.08 0.40
C ASN A 49 7.10 9.01 1.87
N PRO A 50 5.93 9.61 2.17
CA PRO A 50 5.35 9.53 3.51
C PRO A 50 4.98 8.09 3.86
N MET A 51 4.87 7.82 5.17
CA MET A 51 4.33 6.55 5.65
C MET A 51 2.84 6.50 5.34
N VAL A 52 2.43 5.55 4.50
CA VAL A 52 1.03 5.28 4.22
C VAL A 52 0.49 4.37 5.32
N PRO A 53 -0.58 4.76 6.04
CA PRO A 53 -1.18 3.92 7.06
C PRO A 53 -1.72 2.62 6.47
N GLY A 54 -1.68 1.55 7.26
CA GLY A 54 -2.28 0.27 6.90
C GLY A 54 -3.81 0.37 6.81
N LEU A 55 -4.43 -0.60 6.14
CA LEU A 55 -5.89 -0.61 5.94
C LEU A 55 -6.66 -0.72 7.25
N SER A 56 -6.12 -1.38 8.26
CA SER A 56 -6.71 -1.53 9.59
C SER A 56 -6.51 -0.33 10.53
N GLY A 57 -5.87 0.75 10.07
CA GLY A 57 -5.40 1.84 10.93
C GLY A 57 -4.03 1.53 11.55
N GLY A 58 -3.17 2.53 11.70
CA GLY A 58 -1.81 2.37 12.22
C GLY A 58 -0.77 1.86 11.21
N LYS A 59 0.28 1.18 11.70
CA LYS A 59 1.42 0.73 10.89
C LYS A 59 1.04 -0.49 10.03
N MET A 60 1.47 -0.51 8.77
CA MET A 60 1.41 -1.74 7.96
C MET A 60 2.22 -2.85 8.64
N SER A 61 1.57 -3.98 8.92
CA SER A 61 2.20 -5.16 9.52
C SER A 61 2.19 -6.31 8.53
N SER A 62 3.35 -6.86 8.20
CA SER A 62 3.42 -8.08 7.38
C SER A 62 2.90 -9.32 8.13
N SER A 63 2.81 -9.25 9.46
CA SER A 63 2.51 -10.35 10.37
C SER A 63 1.02 -10.49 10.70
N GLU A 64 0.22 -9.45 10.44
CA GLU A 64 -1.23 -9.51 10.60
C GLU A 64 -1.91 -9.66 9.24
N GLU A 65 -2.47 -10.85 8.98
CA GLU A 65 -3.05 -11.22 7.69
C GLU A 65 -4.16 -10.25 7.22
N ASP A 66 -4.96 -9.75 8.17
CA ASP A 66 -6.06 -8.82 7.90
C ASP A 66 -5.60 -7.36 7.71
N SER A 67 -4.36 -7.01 8.09
CA SER A 67 -3.85 -5.63 8.01
C SER A 67 -3.30 -5.24 6.64
N LYS A 68 -3.11 -6.22 5.74
CA LYS A 68 -2.54 -6.05 4.40
C LYS A 68 -3.40 -6.71 3.33
N ILE A 69 -3.47 -6.10 2.15
CA ILE A 69 -4.01 -6.74 0.94
C ILE A 69 -2.84 -7.33 0.17
N ASP A 70 -2.88 -8.64 -0.05
CA ASP A 70 -1.91 -9.33 -0.89
C ASP A 70 -2.22 -9.06 -2.36
N LEU A 71 -1.19 -9.01 -3.21
CA LEU A 71 -1.35 -8.80 -4.65
C LEU A 71 -2.16 -9.93 -5.32
N LEU A 72 -2.19 -11.11 -4.70
CA LEU A 72 -2.91 -12.29 -5.17
C LEU A 72 -4.22 -12.53 -4.42
N ASP A 73 -4.64 -11.63 -3.54
CA ASP A 73 -5.91 -11.78 -2.82
C ASP A 73 -7.10 -11.87 -3.79
N ALA A 74 -7.97 -12.86 -3.53
CA ALA A 74 -9.22 -12.99 -4.25
C ALA A 74 -10.16 -11.80 -3.96
N PRO A 75 -11.09 -11.45 -4.86
CA PRO A 75 -12.01 -10.32 -4.64
C PRO A 75 -12.77 -10.40 -3.31
N ALA A 76 -13.17 -11.60 -2.90
CA ALA A 76 -13.85 -11.82 -1.62
C ALA A 76 -12.96 -11.51 -0.39
N ALA A 77 -11.66 -11.81 -0.47
CA ALA A 77 -10.71 -11.50 0.59
C ALA A 77 -10.47 -9.99 0.71
N ILE A 78 -10.31 -9.30 -0.43
CA ILE A 78 -10.21 -7.84 -0.50
C ILE A 78 -11.44 -7.20 0.15
N LYS A 79 -12.64 -7.64 -0.22
CA LYS A 79 -13.90 -7.15 0.35
C LYS A 79 -13.96 -7.34 1.86
N LYS A 80 -13.58 -8.52 2.36
CA LYS A 80 -13.54 -8.82 3.81
C LYS A 80 -12.57 -7.89 4.55
N LYS A 81 -11.37 -7.69 4.00
CA LYS A 81 -10.33 -6.83 4.60
C LYS A 81 -10.76 -5.36 4.60
N LEU A 82 -11.30 -4.85 3.49
CA LEU A 82 -11.82 -3.47 3.41
C LEU A 82 -13.03 -3.25 4.32
N LYS A 83 -13.89 -4.26 4.52
CA LYS A 83 -14.98 -4.14 5.49
C LYS A 83 -14.47 -3.90 6.91
N LYS A 84 -13.38 -4.58 7.29
CA LYS A 84 -12.70 -4.42 8.59
C LYS A 84 -11.80 -3.18 8.68
N ALA A 85 -11.45 -2.56 7.56
CA ALA A 85 -10.57 -1.40 7.53
C ALA A 85 -11.10 -0.26 8.40
N PHE A 86 -10.22 0.42 9.12
CA PHE A 86 -10.58 1.59 9.89
C PHE A 86 -10.89 2.75 8.94
N CYS A 87 -12.10 3.31 9.05
CA CYS A 87 -12.57 4.42 8.22
C CYS A 87 -13.75 5.09 8.92
N GLU A 88 -13.45 5.92 9.90
CA GLU A 88 -14.45 6.67 10.65
C GLU A 88 -14.95 7.87 9.83
N PRO A 89 -16.26 8.19 9.83
CA PRO A 89 -16.79 9.35 9.12
C PRO A 89 -16.07 10.65 9.54
N GLY A 90 -15.66 11.47 8.57
CA GLY A 90 -14.97 12.74 8.84
C GLY A 90 -13.50 12.63 9.27
N ASN A 91 -13.01 11.43 9.63
CA ASN A 91 -11.65 11.24 10.13
C ASN A 91 -10.63 11.13 8.98
N LEU A 92 -9.76 12.13 8.89
CA LEU A 92 -8.67 12.19 7.90
C LEU A 92 -7.37 11.58 8.42
N GLU A 93 -7.25 11.39 9.73
CA GLU A 93 -6.04 10.88 10.39
C GLU A 93 -6.07 9.35 10.44
N GLU A 94 -4.91 8.73 10.21
CA GLU A 94 -4.72 7.27 10.21
C GLU A 94 -5.71 6.49 9.31
N ASN A 95 -6.31 7.16 8.32
CA ASN A 95 -7.30 6.57 7.42
C ASN A 95 -6.62 5.95 6.20
N GLY A 96 -6.28 4.66 6.29
CA GLY A 96 -5.63 3.89 5.22
C GLY A 96 -6.44 3.86 3.91
N VAL A 97 -7.77 3.96 3.99
CA VAL A 97 -8.64 3.99 2.81
C VAL A 97 -8.47 5.30 2.05
N LEU A 98 -8.52 6.44 2.74
CA LEU A 98 -8.26 7.75 2.13
C LEU A 98 -6.82 7.88 1.62
N ALA A 99 -5.85 7.34 2.36
CA ALA A 99 -4.45 7.38 1.96
C ALA A 99 -4.22 6.59 0.66
N PHE A 100 -4.87 5.45 0.49
CA PHE A 100 -4.83 4.68 -0.76
C PHE A 100 -5.43 5.48 -1.93
N VAL A 101 -6.54 6.19 -1.69
CA VAL A 101 -7.13 7.05 -2.71
C VAL A 101 -6.17 8.16 -3.13
N LYS A 102 -5.56 8.85 -2.16
CA LYS A 102 -4.60 9.96 -2.37
C LYS A 102 -3.35 9.55 -3.12
N HIS A 103 -2.74 8.43 -2.72
CA HIS A 103 -1.41 8.04 -3.16
C HIS A 103 -1.41 7.01 -4.30
N VAL A 104 -2.55 6.38 -4.59
CA VAL A 104 -2.66 5.35 -5.64
C VAL A 104 -3.73 5.70 -6.65
N ILE A 105 -4.99 5.88 -6.23
CA ILE A 105 -6.11 6.02 -7.18
C ILE A 105 -6.01 7.31 -7.99
N PHE A 106 -5.82 8.46 -7.34
CA PHE A 106 -5.68 9.75 -8.04
C PHE A 106 -4.41 9.85 -8.90
N PRO A 107 -3.22 9.43 -8.44
CA PRO A 107 -2.04 9.41 -9.30
C PRO A 107 -2.20 8.52 -10.55
N LEU A 108 -2.86 7.36 -10.41
CA LEU A 108 -3.14 6.47 -11.54
C LEU A 108 -4.29 6.93 -12.43
N SER A 109 -5.08 7.93 -12.03
CA SER A 109 -6.10 8.50 -12.91
C SER A 109 -5.51 9.44 -13.96
N HIS A 110 -4.22 9.80 -13.86
CA HIS A 110 -3.52 10.67 -14.81
C HIS A 110 -4.24 12.01 -15.07
N GLY A 111 -4.93 12.54 -14.06
CA GLY A 111 -5.70 13.78 -14.16
C GLY A 111 -7.16 13.59 -14.60
N GLU A 112 -7.57 12.37 -14.96
CA GLU A 112 -8.96 12.05 -15.21
C GLU A 112 -9.78 12.04 -13.91
N PRO A 113 -11.07 12.43 -13.96
CA PRO A 113 -11.94 12.40 -12.79
C PRO A 113 -12.14 10.98 -12.25
N VAL A 114 -12.16 10.87 -10.92
CA VAL A 114 -12.51 9.65 -10.21
C VAL A 114 -14.02 9.62 -9.99
N VAL A 115 -14.68 8.57 -10.48
CA VAL A 115 -16.12 8.41 -10.36
C VAL A 115 -16.44 7.45 -9.22
N LEU A 116 -17.17 7.95 -8.23
CA LEU A 116 -17.79 7.15 -7.19
C LEU A 116 -19.20 6.77 -7.64
N GLU A 117 -19.40 5.48 -7.89
CA GLU A 117 -20.70 4.95 -8.26
C GLU A 117 -21.54 4.69 -7.02
N ARG A 118 -22.76 5.24 -6.99
CA ARG A 118 -23.74 5.00 -5.93
C ARG A 118 -25.13 4.93 -6.54
N ASP A 119 -26.00 4.13 -5.93
CA ASP A 119 -27.40 4.04 -6.33
C ASP A 119 -28.08 5.40 -6.36
N GLU A 120 -29.04 5.58 -7.29
CA GLU A 120 -29.81 6.81 -7.41
C GLU A 120 -30.57 7.16 -6.12
N THR A 121 -31.03 6.14 -5.39
CA THR A 121 -31.70 6.28 -4.09
C THR A 121 -30.78 6.80 -2.98
N HIS A 122 -29.46 6.68 -3.17
CA HIS A 122 -28.43 7.23 -2.27
C HIS A 122 -27.78 8.50 -2.85
N GLY A 123 -28.41 9.09 -3.88
CA GLY A 123 -28.06 10.38 -4.46
C GLY A 123 -27.24 10.33 -5.77
N GLY A 124 -27.05 9.14 -6.36
CA GLY A 124 -26.45 8.96 -7.70
C GLY A 124 -24.95 9.29 -7.81
N ASN A 125 -24.27 8.84 -8.87
CA ASN A 125 -22.81 8.93 -8.98
C ASN A 125 -22.21 10.31 -8.65
N ILE A 126 -21.09 10.32 -7.94
CA ILE A 126 -20.31 11.54 -7.64
C ILE A 126 -19.02 11.51 -8.45
N VAL A 127 -18.66 12.64 -9.04
CA VAL A 127 -17.44 12.78 -9.85
C VAL A 127 -16.47 13.73 -9.16
N TYR A 128 -15.32 13.23 -8.75
CA TYR A 128 -14.26 14.01 -8.11
C TYR A 128 -13.14 14.30 -9.11
N LYS A 129 -12.88 15.58 -9.39
CA LYS A 129 -11.78 15.99 -10.27
C LYS A 129 -10.44 16.03 -9.55
N THR A 130 -10.46 16.26 -8.25
CA THR A 130 -9.26 16.33 -7.42
C THR A 130 -9.45 15.56 -6.12
N TYR A 131 -8.33 15.11 -5.54
CA TYR A 131 -8.36 14.48 -4.23
C TYR A 131 -8.90 15.43 -3.16
N GLN A 132 -8.59 16.72 -3.24
CA GLN A 132 -9.06 17.71 -2.26
C GLN A 132 -10.59 17.76 -2.17
N GLN A 133 -11.28 17.71 -3.30
CA GLN A 133 -12.75 17.69 -3.32
C GLN A 133 -13.31 16.46 -2.56
N MET A 134 -12.68 15.30 -2.75
CA MET A 134 -13.10 14.09 -2.05
C MET A 134 -12.77 14.14 -0.55
N GLU A 135 -11.61 14.67 -0.20
CA GLU A 135 -11.20 14.85 1.20
C GLU A 135 -12.14 15.81 1.93
N ASP A 136 -12.53 16.91 1.28
CA ASP A 136 -13.47 17.89 1.83
C ASP A 136 -14.87 17.29 2.02
N ASP A 137 -15.39 16.56 1.03
CA ASP A 137 -16.69 15.90 1.17
C ASP A 137 -16.68 14.77 2.20
N PHE A 138 -15.56 14.09 2.41
CA PHE A 138 -15.41 13.12 3.50
C PHE A 138 -15.38 13.81 4.87
N ARG A 139 -14.64 14.93 4.99
CA ARG A 139 -14.56 15.76 6.20
C ARG A 139 -15.93 16.32 6.60
N ASP A 140 -16.70 16.77 5.61
CA ASP A 140 -18.03 17.38 5.79
C ASP A 140 -19.16 16.35 5.94
N PHE A 141 -18.83 15.06 6.08
CA PHE A 141 -19.80 13.96 6.21
C PHE A 141 -20.73 13.77 4.99
N LYS A 142 -20.37 14.33 3.83
CA LYS A 142 -21.12 14.16 2.57
C LYS A 142 -20.76 12.86 1.85
N LEU A 143 -19.56 12.35 2.09
CA LEU A 143 -19.08 11.06 1.61
C LEU A 143 -19.06 10.02 2.73
N HIS A 144 -19.89 8.99 2.61
CA HIS A 144 -19.97 7.93 3.60
C HIS A 144 -18.77 6.96 3.50
N PRO A 145 -18.21 6.46 4.62
CA PRO A 145 -17.10 5.50 4.59
C PRO A 145 -17.36 4.21 3.81
N GLY A 146 -18.62 3.75 3.79
CA GLY A 146 -19.03 2.59 3.01
C GLY A 146 -18.81 2.78 1.51
N ASP A 147 -19.17 3.97 1.00
CA ASP A 147 -19.03 4.30 -0.42
C ASP A 147 -17.56 4.47 -0.80
N LEU A 148 -16.78 5.11 0.08
CA LEU A 148 -15.34 5.24 -0.08
C LEU A 148 -14.64 3.86 -0.13
N LYS A 149 -15.02 2.94 0.76
CA LYS A 149 -14.50 1.56 0.76
C LYS A 149 -14.90 0.80 -0.50
N ALA A 150 -16.13 0.97 -0.98
CA ALA A 150 -16.60 0.34 -2.22
C ALA A 150 -15.85 0.86 -3.45
N LEU A 151 -15.58 2.17 -3.50
CA LEU A 151 -14.73 2.78 -4.53
C LEU A 151 -13.33 2.14 -4.52
N VAL A 152 -12.69 2.07 -3.35
CA VAL A 152 -11.36 1.46 -3.21
C VAL A 152 -11.36 -0.03 -3.58
N GLU A 153 -12.39 -0.79 -3.19
CA GLU A 153 -12.57 -2.20 -3.57
C GLU A 153 -12.59 -2.39 -5.09
N LYS A 154 -13.37 -1.56 -5.78
CA LYS A 154 -13.50 -1.61 -7.24
C LYS A 154 -12.15 -1.36 -7.92
N TYR A 155 -11.45 -0.30 -7.51
CA TYR A 155 -10.16 0.07 -8.08
C TYR A 155 -9.08 -0.97 -7.79
N LEU A 156 -9.00 -1.48 -6.55
CA LEU A 156 -8.08 -2.57 -6.20
C LEU A 156 -8.32 -3.81 -7.04
N ASN A 157 -9.59 -4.23 -7.19
CA ASN A 157 -9.88 -5.40 -8.01
C ASN A 157 -9.47 -5.20 -9.47
N ARG A 158 -9.68 -4.01 -10.03
CA ARG A 158 -9.23 -3.67 -11.39
C ARG A 158 -7.71 -3.73 -11.52
N LEU A 159 -6.97 -3.17 -10.56
CA LEU A 159 -5.50 -3.16 -10.55
C LEU A 159 -4.92 -4.56 -10.38
N LEU A 160 -5.49 -5.37 -9.49
CA LEU A 160 -4.99 -6.70 -9.16
C LEU A 160 -5.48 -7.78 -10.12
N HIS A 161 -6.51 -7.54 -10.93
CA HIS A 161 -7.00 -8.51 -11.91
C HIS A 161 -5.90 -8.99 -12.88
N PRO A 162 -5.18 -8.12 -13.62
CA PRO A 162 -4.13 -8.58 -14.54
C PRO A 162 -3.01 -9.32 -13.82
N ILE A 163 -2.66 -8.92 -12.60
CA ILE A 163 -1.64 -9.62 -11.79
C ILE A 163 -2.11 -11.05 -11.48
N ARG A 164 -3.35 -11.21 -11.02
CA ARG A 164 -3.95 -12.52 -10.74
C ARG A 164 -4.01 -13.40 -11.99
N GLU A 165 -4.32 -12.84 -13.15
CA GLU A 165 -4.29 -13.58 -14.42
C GLU A 165 -2.87 -14.05 -14.78
N ILE A 166 -1.85 -13.20 -14.64
CA ILE A 166 -0.45 -13.57 -14.88
C ILE A 166 -0.04 -14.74 -13.97
N PHE A 167 -0.41 -14.68 -12.70
CA PHE A 167 -0.08 -15.72 -11.71
C PHE A 167 -0.88 -17.03 -11.85
N LYS A 168 -1.75 -17.15 -12.86
CA LYS A 168 -2.31 -18.46 -13.25
C LYS A 168 -1.30 -19.33 -14.00
N ASP A 169 -0.19 -18.78 -14.48
CA ASP A 169 0.90 -19.56 -15.08
C ASP A 169 1.44 -20.60 -14.07
N PRO A 170 1.45 -21.90 -14.41
CA PRO A 170 1.98 -22.96 -13.53
C PRO A 170 3.41 -22.72 -13.03
N LYS A 171 4.25 -22.03 -13.81
CA LYS A 171 5.62 -21.66 -13.40
C LYS A 171 5.61 -20.69 -12.23
N LEU A 172 4.74 -19.68 -12.28
CA LEU A 172 4.61 -18.68 -11.22
C LEU A 172 3.94 -19.27 -9.98
N GLN A 173 2.96 -20.16 -10.14
CA GLN A 173 2.39 -20.91 -9.02
C GLN A 173 3.44 -21.76 -8.30
N THR A 174 4.28 -22.46 -9.07
CA THR A 174 5.38 -23.25 -8.52
C THR A 174 6.41 -22.37 -7.82
N LEU A 175 6.74 -21.21 -8.40
CA LEU A 175 7.64 -20.23 -7.79
C LEU A 175 7.09 -19.74 -6.45
N THR A 176 5.82 -19.33 -6.41
CA THR A 176 5.17 -18.84 -5.19
C THR A 176 5.17 -19.90 -4.09
N ALA A 177 4.83 -21.16 -4.42
CA ALA A 177 4.84 -22.25 -3.45
C ALA A 177 6.24 -22.57 -2.90
N LYS A 178 7.29 -22.36 -3.69
CA LYS A 178 8.68 -22.53 -3.24
C LYS A 178 9.18 -21.35 -2.40
N ALA A 179 8.82 -20.13 -2.78
CA ALA A 179 9.21 -18.91 -2.08
C ALA A 179 8.51 -18.78 -0.72
N TYR A 180 7.22 -19.16 -0.66
CA TYR A 180 6.38 -19.08 0.54
C TYR A 180 5.76 -20.46 0.82
N PRO A 181 6.55 -21.44 1.29
CA PRO A 181 6.02 -22.76 1.59
C PRO A 181 4.96 -22.66 2.69
N PRO A 182 3.83 -23.39 2.57
CA PRO A 182 2.80 -23.36 3.59
C PRO A 182 3.38 -23.80 4.94
N PRO A 183 2.96 -23.19 6.06
CA PRO A 183 3.46 -23.52 7.37
C PRO A 183 3.23 -25.02 7.67
N SER A 184 4.24 -25.67 8.26
CA SER A 184 4.17 -27.10 8.54
C SER A 184 3.01 -27.43 9.49
N LYS A 185 2.41 -28.62 9.35
CA LYS A 185 1.31 -29.09 10.23
C LYS A 185 1.66 -29.04 11.73
N GLN A 186 2.94 -29.09 12.10
CA GLN A 186 3.40 -28.94 13.48
C GLN A 186 3.32 -27.50 14.01
N LEU A 187 3.54 -26.50 13.15
CA LEU A 187 3.42 -25.09 13.51
C LEU A 187 1.95 -24.69 13.73
N LEU A 188 1.04 -25.20 12.89
CA LEU A 188 -0.41 -24.99 13.02
C LEU A 188 -0.98 -25.57 14.32
N ARG A 189 -0.43 -26.68 14.83
CA ARG A 189 -0.81 -27.26 16.14
C ARG A 189 -0.38 -26.38 17.32
N LYS A 190 0.79 -25.73 17.26
CA LYS A 190 1.23 -24.83 18.34
C LYS A 190 0.42 -23.54 18.38
N LEU A 191 0.04 -22.99 17.22
CA LEU A 191 -0.82 -21.80 17.12
C LEU A 191 -2.23 -22.02 17.69
N HIS A 192 -2.82 -23.20 17.49
CA HIS A 192 -4.13 -23.54 18.07
C HIS A 192 -4.10 -23.86 19.57
N LEU A 193 -2.93 -24.13 20.15
CA LEU A 193 -2.75 -24.42 21.57
C LEU A 193 -2.35 -23.18 22.39
N SER A 194 -2.30 -22.00 21.76
CA SER A 194 -1.91 -20.73 22.40
C SER A 194 -3.09 -19.76 22.56
N VAL A 195 -4.34 -20.25 22.46
CA VAL A 195 -5.57 -19.52 22.77
C VAL A 195 -6.25 -20.16 23.97
#